data_AF-A0A9W8NWY4-F1
#
_entry.id   AF-A0A9W8NWY4-F1
#
_cell.length_a   1.000
_cell.length_b   1.000
_cell.length_c   1.000
_cell.angle_alpha   90.00
_cell.angle_beta   90.00
_cell.angle_gamma   90.00
#
_symmetry.space_group_name_H-M   'P 1'
#
loop_
_entity.id
_entity.type
_entity.pdbx_description
1 polymer ?
#
loop_
_entity_poly.entity_id
_entity_poly.type
_entity_poly.pdbx_seq_one_letter_code
_entity_poly.pdbx_strand_id
1 'polypeptide(L)'
;MAPSTLISCRGTDFNFQGEYATTTENSGAALTYPFIDGSIAEVAYMAGFDRNSDIVFAASYAPLLNHVSSTQWTPDLITFSPNTAIRSASYHLQQLYSLYKGDFFLRSTTNTIPTPFTPSHTTGTGTILNAPSGTQNTPTSPNAAVPSTSSFTAGKTITYNAPGLSLSVLVVTE
;
A
#
# COMPACT_ATOMS: atom_id res chain seq x y z
N MET A 1 -10.13 -19.07 -3.85
CA MET A 1 -8.70 -19.29 -4.11
C MET A 1 -8.55 -19.59 -5.60
N ALA A 2 -8.23 -18.58 -6.41
CA ALA A 2 -7.94 -18.80 -7.82
C ALA A 2 -6.54 -19.44 -7.93
N PRO A 3 -6.31 -20.42 -8.83
CA PRO A 3 -5.04 -21.11 -8.91
C PRO A 3 -3.98 -20.20 -9.53
N SER A 4 -3.01 -19.76 -8.73
CA SER A 4 -1.80 -19.10 -9.22
C SER A 4 -0.92 -20.17 -9.89
N THR A 5 -0.81 -20.12 -11.22
CA THR A 5 0.12 -20.99 -11.96
C THR A 5 1.52 -20.40 -11.82
N LEU A 6 2.36 -21.06 -11.03
CA LEU A 6 3.78 -20.72 -10.86
C LEU A 6 4.58 -21.51 -11.91
N ILE A 7 4.90 -20.88 -13.03
CA ILE A 7 5.88 -21.42 -13.99
C ILE A 7 7.27 -21.08 -13.43
N SER A 8 8.01 -22.10 -13.02
CA SER A 8 9.41 -21.98 -12.59
C SER A 8 10.31 -22.47 -13.72
N CYS A 9 11.09 -21.59 -14.32
CA CYS A 9 12.29 -21.92 -15.07
C CYS A 9 13.53 -21.30 -14.40
N ARG A 10 14.70 -21.83 -14.73
CA ARG A 10 15.97 -21.54 -14.06
C ARG A 10 16.65 -20.33 -14.71
N GLY A 11 17.18 -19.43 -13.88
CA GLY A 11 18.36 -18.60 -14.19
C GLY A 11 18.14 -17.23 -14.83
N THR A 12 16.95 -16.89 -15.31
CA THR A 12 16.60 -15.56 -15.90
C THR A 12 15.13 -15.21 -15.70
N ASP A 13 14.47 -15.85 -14.75
CA ASP A 13 13.01 -15.85 -14.63
C ASP A 13 12.54 -14.69 -13.77
N PHE A 14 12.13 -13.63 -14.45
CA PHE A 14 11.43 -12.51 -13.84
C PHE A 14 9.94 -12.82 -13.70
N ASN A 15 9.41 -12.60 -12.51
CA ASN A 15 8.03 -12.83 -12.13
C ASN A 15 7.27 -11.51 -12.16
N PHE A 16 6.08 -11.55 -12.78
CA PHE A 16 5.10 -10.48 -12.71
C PHE A 16 3.93 -10.94 -11.84
N GLN A 17 3.72 -10.29 -10.69
CA GLN A 17 2.49 -10.48 -9.92
C GLN A 17 1.35 -9.69 -10.58
N GLY A 18 0.75 -10.25 -11.63
CA GLY A 18 -0.24 -9.55 -12.45
C GLY A 18 -1.56 -9.22 -11.74
N GLU A 19 -1.93 -9.97 -10.71
CA GLU A 19 -3.17 -9.75 -9.98
C GLU A 19 -2.98 -10.05 -8.49
N TYR A 20 -3.34 -9.10 -7.63
CA TYR A 20 -3.56 -9.34 -6.21
C TYR A 20 -4.60 -8.35 -5.68
N ALA A 21 -5.36 -8.78 -4.68
CA ALA A 21 -6.26 -7.96 -3.89
C ALA A 21 -6.69 -8.76 -2.65
N THR A 22 -6.99 -8.07 -1.55
CA THR A 22 -7.78 -8.67 -0.48
C THR A 22 -9.24 -8.65 -0.89
N THR A 23 -9.84 -9.82 -1.10
CA THR A 23 -11.21 -9.91 -1.61
C THR A 23 -12.25 -10.26 -0.55
N THR A 24 -11.81 -10.67 0.63
CA THR A 24 -12.69 -11.15 1.71
C THR A 24 -12.21 -10.67 3.07
N GLU A 25 -13.15 -10.52 4.00
CA GLU A 25 -12.85 -10.36 5.42
C GLU A 25 -12.39 -11.67 6.07
N ASN A 26 -11.94 -11.60 7.33
CA ASN A 26 -11.60 -12.78 8.13
C ASN A 26 -12.79 -13.74 8.33
N SER A 27 -14.02 -13.23 8.21
CA SER A 27 -15.26 -14.02 8.24
C SER A 27 -15.48 -14.85 6.96
N GLY A 28 -14.69 -14.61 5.90
CA GLY A 28 -14.90 -15.16 4.57
C GLY A 28 -15.92 -14.39 3.72
N ALA A 29 -16.55 -13.35 4.28
CA ALA A 29 -17.48 -12.50 3.53
C ALA A 29 -16.74 -11.71 2.43
N ALA A 30 -17.33 -11.65 1.23
CA ALA A 30 -16.79 -10.86 0.13
C ALA A 30 -16.86 -9.36 0.43
N LEU A 31 -15.79 -8.64 0.10
CA LEU A 31 -15.71 -7.19 0.28
C LEU A 31 -16.45 -6.48 -0.85
N THR A 32 -17.21 -5.43 -0.52
CA THR A 32 -17.76 -4.52 -1.53
C THR A 32 -16.73 -3.48 -1.94
N TYR A 33 -15.98 -2.92 -0.98
CA TYR A 33 -14.90 -1.96 -1.20
C TYR A 33 -13.66 -2.36 -0.39
N PRO A 34 -12.44 -1.95 -0.81
CA PRO A 34 -11.26 -2.21 -0.01
C PRO A 34 -11.30 -1.46 1.32
N PHE A 35 -11.10 -2.21 2.40
CA PHE A 35 -11.01 -1.74 3.78
C PHE A 35 -9.55 -1.58 4.25
N ILE A 36 -9.33 -0.76 5.29
CA ILE A 36 -7.98 -0.44 5.77
C ILE A 36 -7.17 -1.68 6.16
N ASP A 37 -7.78 -2.69 6.78
CA ASP A 37 -7.10 -3.89 7.25
C ASP A 37 -6.51 -4.69 6.08
N GLY A 38 -7.32 -4.97 5.07
CA GLY A 38 -6.86 -5.65 3.85
C GLY A 38 -5.88 -4.82 3.06
N SER A 39 -6.05 -3.50 3.03
CA SER A 39 -5.12 -2.59 2.38
C SER A 39 -3.73 -2.70 3.04
N ILE A 40 -3.65 -2.66 4.37
CA ILE A 40 -2.38 -2.81 5.10
C ILE A 40 -1.78 -4.21 4.88
N ALA A 41 -2.60 -5.25 4.80
CA ALA A 41 -2.14 -6.60 4.45
C ALA A 41 -1.57 -6.67 3.02
N GLU A 42 -2.16 -5.97 2.06
CA GLU A 42 -1.65 -5.86 0.69
C GLU A 42 -0.27 -5.19 0.65
N VAL A 43 -0.06 -4.12 1.43
CA VAL A 43 1.25 -3.46 1.50
C VAL A 43 2.29 -4.34 2.21
N ALA A 44 1.89 -5.07 3.25
CA ALA A 44 2.77 -6.06 3.86
C ALA A 44 3.17 -7.17 2.85
N TYR A 45 2.25 -7.54 1.96
CA TYR A 45 2.52 -8.45 0.85
C TYR A 45 3.47 -7.82 -0.19
N MET A 46 3.27 -6.55 -0.54
CA MET A 46 4.16 -5.81 -1.45
C MET A 46 5.59 -5.63 -0.92
N ALA A 47 5.76 -5.49 0.40
CA ALA A 47 7.09 -5.51 1.02
C ALA A 47 7.83 -6.84 0.78
N GLY A 48 7.09 -7.92 0.56
CA GLY A 48 7.62 -9.18 0.08
C GLY A 48 8.15 -9.10 -1.36
N PHE A 49 7.48 -8.35 -2.26
CA PHE A 49 7.98 -8.13 -3.62
C PHE A 49 9.30 -7.36 -3.61
N ASP A 50 9.41 -6.29 -2.82
CA ASP A 50 10.66 -5.53 -2.75
C ASP A 50 11.82 -6.37 -2.19
N ARG A 51 11.54 -7.24 -1.22
CA ARG A 51 12.52 -8.19 -0.68
C ARG A 51 13.01 -9.21 -1.71
N ASN A 52 12.17 -9.55 -2.68
CA ASN A 52 12.45 -10.51 -3.75
C ASN A 52 12.51 -9.81 -5.13
N SER A 53 12.89 -8.53 -5.15
CA SER A 53 12.90 -7.71 -6.36
C SER A 53 14.00 -8.12 -7.35
N ASP A 54 14.91 -9.00 -6.93
CA ASP A 54 15.84 -9.71 -7.80
C ASP A 54 15.13 -10.64 -8.79
N ILE A 55 13.94 -11.14 -8.45
CA ILE A 55 13.13 -12.02 -9.29
C ILE A 55 11.70 -11.51 -9.54
N VAL A 56 11.19 -10.52 -8.79
CA VAL A 56 9.87 -9.90 -9.02
C VAL A 56 10.06 -8.51 -9.61
N PHE A 57 9.75 -8.35 -10.91
CA PHE A 57 10.00 -7.08 -11.60
C PHE A 57 8.80 -6.13 -11.60
N ALA A 58 7.58 -6.66 -11.43
CA ALA A 58 6.36 -5.87 -11.43
C ALA A 58 5.28 -6.54 -10.58
N ALA A 59 4.31 -5.74 -10.12
CA ALA A 59 3.10 -6.19 -9.47
C ALA A 59 1.94 -5.24 -9.79
N SER A 60 0.71 -5.76 -9.92
CA SER A 60 -0.49 -4.95 -10.16
C SER A 60 -1.69 -5.44 -9.37
N TYR A 61 -2.34 -4.48 -8.70
CA TYR A 61 -3.63 -4.70 -8.05
C TYR A 61 -4.70 -4.99 -9.11
N ALA A 62 -5.61 -5.93 -8.84
CA ALA A 62 -6.73 -6.23 -9.74
C ALA A 62 -8.04 -6.56 -8.98
N PRO A 63 -9.20 -6.14 -9.51
CA PRO A 63 -9.38 -5.28 -10.69
C PRO A 63 -9.17 -3.78 -10.41
N LEU A 64 -8.84 -3.02 -11.45
CA LEU A 64 -8.50 -1.59 -11.31
C LEU A 64 -9.73 -0.68 -11.17
N LEU A 65 -10.74 -0.92 -11.99
CA LEU A 65 -11.87 -0.01 -12.21
C LEU A 65 -13.19 -0.74 -12.07
N ASN A 66 -14.14 -0.11 -11.37
CA ASN A 66 -15.51 -0.59 -11.29
C ASN A 66 -16.52 0.55 -11.36
N HIS A 67 -17.53 0.37 -12.22
CA HIS A 67 -18.63 1.31 -12.35
C HIS A 67 -19.72 0.99 -11.32
N VAL A 68 -20.08 1.94 -10.46
CA VAL A 68 -21.02 1.75 -9.32
C VAL A 68 -22.37 1.12 -9.69
N SER A 69 -22.82 1.28 -10.94
CA SER A 69 -24.11 0.76 -11.40
C SER A 69 -24.01 -0.53 -12.22
N SER A 70 -22.82 -1.07 -12.45
CA SER A 70 -22.60 -2.24 -13.32
C SER A 70 -21.38 -3.02 -12.88
N THR A 71 -21.48 -3.64 -11.71
CA THR A 71 -20.40 -4.40 -11.06
C THR A 71 -20.52 -5.89 -11.35
N GLN A 72 -19.39 -6.53 -11.70
CA GLN A 72 -19.31 -8.00 -11.88
C GLN A 72 -18.39 -8.67 -10.85
N TRP A 73 -17.47 -7.90 -10.27
CA TRP A 73 -16.50 -8.35 -9.28
C TRP A 73 -16.32 -7.26 -8.23
N THR A 74 -15.99 -7.64 -7.00
CA THR A 74 -15.55 -6.73 -5.94
C THR A 74 -14.47 -7.41 -5.09
N PRO A 75 -13.57 -6.64 -4.45
CA PRO A 75 -13.45 -5.19 -4.48
C PRO A 75 -12.50 -4.69 -5.59
N ASP A 76 -12.54 -3.37 -5.87
CA ASP A 76 -11.77 -2.73 -6.95
C ASP A 76 -10.98 -1.51 -6.45
N LEU A 77 -9.86 -1.19 -7.11
CA LEU A 77 -8.97 -0.13 -6.66
C LEU A 77 -9.63 1.26 -6.73
N ILE A 78 -10.36 1.53 -7.82
CA ILE A 78 -11.09 2.77 -8.04
C ILE A 78 -12.52 2.43 -8.45
N THR A 79 -13.47 2.88 -7.64
CA THR A 79 -14.89 2.80 -7.97
C THR A 79 -15.37 4.15 -8.50
N PHE A 80 -16.14 4.18 -9.57
CA PHE A 80 -16.56 5.43 -10.21
C PHE A 80 -18.00 5.42 -10.69
N SER A 81 -18.55 6.63 -10.82
CA SER A 81 -19.82 6.95 -11.47
C SER A 81 -19.55 7.98 -12.58
N PRO A 82 -20.55 8.38 -13.39
CA PRO A 82 -20.36 9.40 -14.42
C PRO A 82 -19.77 10.73 -13.93
N ASN A 83 -19.97 11.07 -12.65
CA ASN A 83 -19.59 12.37 -12.09
C ASN A 83 -18.55 12.29 -10.96
N THR A 84 -18.19 11.08 -10.51
CA THR A 84 -17.33 10.91 -9.33
C THR A 84 -16.42 9.70 -9.47
N ALA A 85 -15.18 9.82 -8.98
CA ALA A 85 -14.26 8.71 -8.79
C ALA A 85 -13.89 8.61 -7.31
N ILE A 86 -13.99 7.41 -6.75
CA ILE A 86 -13.76 7.08 -5.35
C ILE A 86 -12.48 6.27 -5.30
N ARG A 87 -11.48 6.83 -4.63
CA ARG A 87 -10.20 6.17 -4.38
C ARG A 87 -10.34 5.31 -3.13
N SER A 88 -10.12 4.01 -3.26
CA SER A 88 -10.19 3.09 -2.11
C SER A 88 -9.05 3.32 -1.10
N ALA A 89 -9.14 2.66 0.06
CA ALA A 89 -8.00 2.60 0.99
C ALA A 89 -6.76 1.97 0.32
N SER A 90 -6.97 0.87 -0.43
CA SER A 90 -5.92 0.24 -1.24
C SER A 90 -5.32 1.20 -2.27
N TYR A 91 -6.11 2.07 -2.92
CA TYR A 91 -5.59 3.07 -3.85
C TYR A 91 -4.56 3.96 -3.18
N HIS A 92 -4.88 4.50 -2.00
CA HIS A 92 -3.99 5.41 -1.30
C HIS A 92 -2.70 4.72 -0.84
N LEU A 93 -2.79 3.46 -0.43
CA LEU A 93 -1.61 2.65 -0.15
C LEU A 93 -0.77 2.36 -1.38
N GLN A 94 -1.39 1.91 -2.49
CA GLN A 94 -0.70 1.68 -3.75
C GLN A 94 0.02 2.95 -4.22
N GLN A 95 -0.64 4.10 -4.09
CA GLN A 95 -0.06 5.40 -4.41
C GLN A 95 1.14 5.73 -3.54
N LEU A 96 1.01 5.64 -2.20
CA LEU A 96 2.11 5.91 -1.29
C LEU A 96 3.29 4.96 -1.55
N TYR A 97 3.01 3.68 -1.73
CA TYR A 97 4.05 2.69 -2.00
C TYR A 97 4.78 2.97 -3.32
N SER A 98 4.04 3.30 -4.38
CA SER A 98 4.60 3.56 -5.71
C SER A 98 5.41 4.86 -5.77
N LEU A 99 4.96 5.91 -5.07
CA LEU A 99 5.64 7.21 -5.06
C LEU A 99 6.91 7.22 -4.20
N TYR A 100 6.99 6.36 -3.20
CA TYR A 100 8.09 6.32 -2.23
C TYR A 100 8.88 5.02 -2.24
N LYS A 101 8.86 4.29 -3.37
CA LYS A 101 9.70 3.12 -3.59
C LYS A 101 11.16 3.55 -3.76
N GLY A 102 12.08 2.90 -3.05
CA GLY A 102 13.51 3.12 -3.20
C GLY A 102 14.12 2.38 -4.39
N ASP A 103 15.25 2.88 -4.91
CA ASP A 103 15.99 2.25 -6.01
C ASP A 103 16.77 1.01 -5.59
N PHE A 104 17.15 0.94 -4.31
CA PHE A 104 17.95 -0.14 -3.76
C PHE A 104 17.25 -0.75 -2.55
N PHE A 105 17.23 -2.08 -2.49
CA PHE A 105 16.75 -2.80 -1.31
C PHE A 105 17.85 -2.83 -0.24
N LEU A 106 17.58 -2.20 0.91
CA LEU A 106 18.47 -2.25 2.07
C LEU A 106 18.05 -3.42 2.98
N ARG A 107 18.88 -4.45 3.04
CA ARG A 107 18.62 -5.59 3.94
C ARG A 107 18.74 -5.14 5.40
N SER A 108 17.62 -5.18 6.12
CA SER A 108 17.62 -5.02 7.58
C SER A 108 17.28 -6.34 8.26
N THR A 109 18.02 -6.67 9.33
CA THR A 109 17.75 -7.82 10.22
C THR A 109 17.14 -7.39 11.55
N THR A 110 16.95 -6.09 11.77
CA THR A 110 16.38 -5.51 12.99
C THR A 110 15.33 -4.46 12.63
N ASN A 111 14.51 -4.07 13.60
CA ASN A 111 13.58 -2.93 13.46
C ASN A 111 14.29 -1.57 13.60
N THR A 112 15.62 -1.56 13.50
CA THR A 112 16.44 -0.35 13.54
C THR A 112 16.86 -0.04 12.12
N ILE A 113 16.53 1.15 11.61
CA ILE A 113 17.07 1.60 10.32
C ILE A 113 18.59 1.71 10.49
N PRO A 114 19.41 0.96 9.72
CA PRO A 114 20.85 1.08 9.79
C PRO A 114 21.23 2.53 9.48
N THR A 115 21.91 3.20 10.41
CA THR A 115 22.37 4.57 10.24
C THR A 115 23.75 4.60 9.60
N PRO A 116 23.84 4.97 8.31
CA PRO A 116 24.93 5.82 7.88
C PRO A 116 24.43 7.23 7.57
N PHE A 117 23.12 7.50 7.61
CA PHE A 117 22.58 8.83 7.32
C PHE A 117 22.76 9.75 8.53
N THR A 118 23.65 10.75 8.40
CA THR A 118 23.51 11.99 9.17
C THR A 118 22.58 12.86 8.34
N PRO A 119 21.33 13.10 8.76
CA PRO A 119 20.45 13.97 8.00
C PRO A 119 21.11 15.35 7.93
N SER A 120 21.33 15.85 6.71
CA SER A 120 21.90 17.18 6.48
C SER A 120 20.91 18.30 6.81
N HIS A 121 19.67 17.93 7.12
CA HIS A 121 18.53 18.83 7.29
C HIS A 121 17.75 18.51 8.56
N THR A 122 17.12 19.54 9.10
CA THR A 122 16.42 19.51 10.39
C THR A 122 14.91 19.46 10.24
N THR A 123 14.39 19.35 9.02
CA THR A 123 12.95 19.28 8.75
C THR A 123 12.59 18.06 7.92
N GLY A 124 11.38 17.57 8.09
CA GLY A 124 10.83 16.49 7.30
C GLY A 124 9.31 16.50 7.29
N THR A 125 8.72 15.67 6.44
CA THR A 125 7.27 15.46 6.33
C THR A 125 6.93 13.99 6.56
N GLY A 126 5.90 13.77 7.37
CA GLY A 126 5.31 12.46 7.60
C GLY A 126 3.95 12.39 6.91
N THR A 127 3.81 11.50 5.93
CA THR A 127 2.52 11.19 5.31
C THR A 127 2.02 9.85 5.85
N ILE A 128 0.89 9.86 6.54
CA ILE A 128 0.36 8.71 7.27
C ILE A 128 -1.04 8.42 6.78
N LEU A 129 -1.25 7.18 6.30
CA LEU A 129 -2.59 6.62 6.14
C LEU A 129 -2.91 5.79 7.38
N ASN A 130 -3.92 6.22 8.13
CA ASN A 130 -4.43 5.49 9.29
C ASN A 130 -5.94 5.70 9.41
N ALA A 131 -6.66 4.63 9.73
CA ALA A 131 -8.09 4.67 9.99
C ALA A 131 -8.47 3.50 10.94
N PRO A 132 -9.62 3.57 11.63
CA PRO A 132 -10.13 2.44 12.40
C PRO A 132 -10.28 1.17 11.55
N SER A 133 -10.10 -0.01 12.15
CA SER A 133 -10.37 -1.30 11.49
C SER A 133 -11.76 -1.31 10.84
N GLY A 134 -11.86 -1.88 9.65
CA GLY A 134 -13.07 -1.93 8.85
C GLY A 134 -13.35 -0.69 7.99
N THR A 135 -12.58 0.39 8.13
CA THR A 135 -12.84 1.64 7.39
C THR A 135 -12.68 1.44 5.89
N GLN A 136 -13.69 1.88 5.13
CA GLN A 136 -13.76 1.80 3.66
C GLN A 136 -14.12 3.18 3.09
N ASN A 137 -13.54 3.52 1.93
CA ASN A 137 -14.03 4.66 1.14
C ASN A 137 -15.18 4.18 0.26
N THR A 138 -16.34 4.80 0.42
CA THR A 138 -17.59 4.41 -0.25
C THR A 138 -18.19 5.61 -1.02
N PRO A 139 -19.20 5.41 -1.89
CA PRO A 139 -19.87 6.52 -2.55
C PRO A 139 -20.49 7.55 -1.59
N THR A 140 -20.90 7.11 -0.39
CA THR A 140 -21.48 8.00 0.63
C THR A 140 -20.44 8.59 1.57
N SER A 141 -19.25 7.97 1.68
CA SER A 141 -18.13 8.44 2.47
C SER A 141 -16.81 8.25 1.70
N PRO A 142 -16.55 9.09 0.67
CA PRO A 142 -15.46 8.84 -0.28
C PRO A 142 -14.05 9.09 0.29
N ASN A 143 -13.96 9.70 1.48
CA ASN A 143 -12.69 10.12 2.10
C ASN A 143 -12.55 9.62 3.55
N ALA A 144 -13.12 8.46 3.88
CA ALA A 144 -13.07 7.89 5.23
C ALA A 144 -11.66 7.44 5.66
N ALA A 145 -10.86 6.93 4.71
CA ALA A 145 -9.48 6.51 4.86
C ALA A 145 -8.64 7.20 3.78
N VAL A 146 -8.06 8.35 4.12
CA VAL A 146 -7.17 9.13 3.25
C VAL A 146 -5.88 9.50 3.98
N PRO A 147 -4.73 9.59 3.28
CA PRO A 147 -3.48 9.99 3.91
C PRO A 147 -3.54 11.41 4.43
N SER A 148 -2.87 11.65 5.55
CA SER A 148 -2.66 12.97 6.13
C SER A 148 -1.16 13.27 6.19
N THR A 149 -0.78 14.53 5.95
CA THR A 149 0.63 14.95 5.94
C THR A 149 0.88 15.99 7.03
N SER A 150 1.96 15.82 7.79
CA SER A 150 2.41 16.77 8.80
C SER A 150 3.93 16.96 8.75
N SER A 151 4.41 18.11 9.22
CA SER A 151 5.85 18.38 9.35
C SER A 151 6.39 17.85 10.69
N PHE A 152 7.64 17.39 10.70
CA PHE A 152 8.37 17.05 11.92
C PHE A 152 9.81 17.60 11.88
N THR A 153 10.41 17.76 13.04
CA THR A 153 11.84 18.10 13.15
C THR A 153 12.67 16.85 12.92
N ALA A 154 13.43 16.83 11.83
CA ALA A 154 14.37 15.76 11.54
C ALA A 154 15.66 15.91 12.37
N GLY A 155 16.27 14.78 12.71
CA GLY A 155 17.52 14.75 13.46
C GLY A 155 18.16 13.37 13.40
N LYS A 156 19.32 13.20 14.04
CA LYS A 156 20.02 11.90 14.12
C LYS A 156 19.13 10.77 14.67
N THR A 157 18.16 11.14 15.49
CA THR A 157 17.08 10.27 15.95
C THR A 157 15.76 10.91 15.57
N ILE A 158 14.92 10.17 14.84
CA ILE A 158 13.53 10.54 14.58
C ILE A 158 12.66 9.70 15.50
N THR A 159 11.96 10.34 16.44
CA THR A 159 10.96 9.67 17.27
C THR A 159 9.63 9.72 16.53
N TYR A 160 9.17 8.58 16.04
CA TYR A 160 7.91 8.44 15.34
C TYR A 160 6.97 7.51 16.10
N ASN A 161 5.76 7.99 16.42
CA ASN A 161 4.69 7.12 16.91
C ASN A 161 3.98 6.51 15.71
N ALA A 162 4.14 5.20 15.49
CA ALA A 162 3.47 4.47 14.43
C ALA A 162 2.10 3.99 14.91
N PRO A 163 0.98 4.58 14.44
CA PRO A 163 -0.34 4.09 14.80
C PRO A 163 -0.52 2.64 14.35
N GLY A 164 -1.27 1.84 15.12
CA GLY A 164 -1.70 0.52 14.66
C GLY A 164 -2.55 0.65 13.39
N LEU A 165 -2.46 -0.33 12.47
CA LEU A 165 -3.15 -0.30 11.16
C LEU A 165 -2.86 0.98 10.37
N SER A 166 -1.57 1.26 10.14
CA SER A 166 -1.14 2.42 9.36
C SER A 166 -0.02 2.10 8.39
N LEU A 167 0.04 2.88 7.31
CA LEU A 167 1.25 3.04 6.50
C LEU A 167 1.78 4.46 6.72
N SER A 168 3.08 4.54 6.98
CA SER A 168 3.74 5.79 7.30
C SER A 168 4.94 5.99 6.38
N VAL A 169 4.93 7.10 5.66
CA VAL A 169 6.06 7.56 4.85
C VAL A 169 6.68 8.76 5.54
N LEU A 170 7.97 8.65 5.88
CA LEU A 170 8.75 9.75 6.46
C LEU A 170 9.78 10.22 5.43
N VAL A 171 9.73 11.49 5.08
CA VAL A 171 10.66 12.12 4.13
C VAL A 171 11.39 13.24 4.86
N VAL A 172 12.73 13.18 4.90
CA VAL A 172 13.55 14.30 5.37
C VAL A 172 13.78 15.22 4.18
N THR A 173 13.35 16.47 4.29
CA THR A 173 13.42 17.48 3.22
C THR A 173 14.63 18.36 3.41
N GLU A 174 15.16 18.92 2.32
CA GLU A 174 16.24 19.91 2.37
C GLU A 174 15.90 21.17 3.18
#